data_AF-A0A0J7JU26-F1
#
_entry.id   AF-A0A0J7JU26-F1
#
_cell.length_a   1.000
_cell.length_b   1.000
_cell.length_c   1.000
_cell.angle_alpha   90.00
_cell.angle_beta   90.00
_cell.angle_gamma   90.00
#
_symmetry.space_group_name_H-M   'P 1'
#
loop_
_entity.id
_entity.type
_entity.pdbx_description
1 polymer ?
#
loop_
_entity_poly.entity_id
_entity_poly.type
_entity_poly.pdbx_seq_one_letter_code
_entity_poly.pdbx_strand_id
1 'polypeptide(L)'
;MEAHLRLSQADYPVISFGTGSLVRLPGPTITQPNVYQFNKTSYDSMYKELEAKDTRLYKNNGILNMLDRNREVKWGPERWQD
;
A
#
# COMPACT_ATOMS: atom_id res chain seq x y z
N MET A 1 -0.02 -4.15 7.09
CA MET A 1 0.71 -2.89 7.35
C MET A 1 0.42 -2.31 8.72
N GLU A 2 -0.84 -2.14 9.17
CA GLU A 2 -1.11 -1.61 10.52
C GLU A 2 -0.40 -2.35 11.65
N ALA A 3 -0.51 -3.69 11.68
CA ALA A 3 0.16 -4.50 12.71
C ALA A 3 1.68 -4.38 12.65
N HIS A 4 2.27 -4.29 11.44
CA HIS A 4 3.71 -4.08 11.27
C HIS A 4 4.12 -2.76 11.94
N LEU A 5 3.42 -1.65 11.64
CA LEU A 5 3.73 -0.36 12.24
C LEU A 5 3.69 -0.42 13.77
N ARG A 6 2.62 -0.99 14.35
CA ARG A 6 2.47 -1.05 15.82
C ARG A 6 3.54 -1.91 16.48
N LEU A 7 3.88 -3.05 15.89
CA LEU A 7 4.92 -3.94 16.42
C LEU A 7 6.31 -3.32 16.27
N SER A 8 6.59 -2.64 15.15
CA SER A 8 7.85 -1.93 14.93
C SER A 8 8.02 -0.75 15.90
N GLN A 9 6.96 0.00 16.18
CA GLN A 9 6.97 1.08 17.19
C GLN A 9 7.18 0.58 18.62
N ALA A 10 6.89 -0.70 18.87
CA ALA A 10 7.14 -1.36 20.15
C ALA A 10 8.46 -2.18 20.14
N ASP A 11 9.37 -1.86 19.22
CA ASP A 11 10.71 -2.45 19.09
C ASP A 11 10.74 -3.98 18.90
N TYR A 12 9.65 -4.58 18.40
CA TYR A 12 9.65 -5.99 18.02
C TYR A 12 10.32 -6.20 16.66
N PRO A 13 11.08 -7.30 16.47
CA PRO A 13 11.57 -7.70 15.15
C PRO A 13 10.39 -8.19 14.31
N VAL A 14 9.84 -7.33 13.47
CA VAL A 14 8.65 -7.59 12.66
C VAL A 14 8.92 -7.40 11.16
N ILE A 15 8.34 -8.29 10.37
CA ILE A 15 8.26 -8.21 8.91
C ILE A 15 6.82 -8.54 8.49
N SER A 16 6.38 -8.08 7.32
CA SER A 16 5.00 -8.30 6.89
C SER A 16 4.87 -8.47 5.39
N PHE A 17 4.03 -9.42 4.96
CA PHE A 17 3.85 -9.81 3.58
C PHE A 17 2.38 -9.92 3.20
N GLY A 18 2.09 -9.86 1.91
CA GLY A 18 0.80 -10.25 1.33
C GLY A 18 0.86 -11.65 0.74
N THR A 19 -0.26 -12.38 0.78
CA THR A 19 -0.38 -13.73 0.20
C THR A 19 -1.09 -13.75 -1.15
N GLY A 20 -1.66 -12.61 -1.57
CA GLY A 20 -2.38 -12.47 -2.83
C GLY A 20 -1.45 -12.55 -4.04
N SER A 21 -2.04 -12.71 -5.23
CA SER A 21 -1.29 -12.67 -6.49
C SER A 21 -0.89 -11.26 -6.90
N LEU A 22 -1.73 -10.26 -6.61
CA LEU A 22 -1.53 -8.84 -6.92
C LEU A 22 -2.01 -7.99 -5.75
N VAL A 23 -1.45 -6.79 -5.63
CA VAL A 23 -1.91 -5.76 -4.71
C VAL A 23 -3.12 -5.09 -5.35
N ARG A 24 -4.24 -5.04 -4.64
CA ARG A 24 -5.48 -4.40 -5.12
C ARG A 24 -5.88 -3.27 -4.17
N LEU A 25 -6.03 -2.07 -4.70
CA LEU A 25 -6.56 -0.92 -3.99
C LEU A 25 -7.92 -0.53 -4.58
N PRO A 26 -8.88 -0.07 -3.75
CA PRO A 26 -10.14 0.47 -4.26
C PRO A 26 -9.88 1.57 -5.29
N GLY A 27 -10.67 1.57 -6.36
CA GLY A 27 -10.70 2.66 -7.33
C GLY A 27 -12.04 3.40 -7.30
N PRO A 28 -12.39 4.16 -8.35
CA PRO A 28 -13.61 4.97 -8.40
C PRO A 28 -14.90 4.12 -8.31
N THR A 29 -14.85 2.88 -8.79
CA THR A 29 -15.99 1.96 -8.81
C THR A 29 -15.56 0.55 -8.42
N ILE A 30 -16.52 -0.32 -8.06
CA ILE A 30 -16.26 -1.71 -7.68
C ILE A 30 -15.62 -2.53 -8.81
N THR A 31 -15.88 -2.16 -10.06
CA THR A 31 -15.36 -2.84 -11.26
C THR A 31 -14.01 -2.30 -11.72
N GLN A 32 -13.52 -1.20 -11.14
CA GLN A 32 -12.27 -0.54 -11.56
C GLN A 32 -11.28 -0.41 -10.39
N PRO A 33 -10.74 -1.53 -9.85
CA PRO A 33 -9.69 -1.48 -8.83
C PRO A 33 -8.36 -1.00 -9.42
N ASN A 34 -7.51 -0.39 -8.60
CA ASN A 34 -6.11 -0.15 -8.94
C ASN A 34 -5.29 -1.40 -8.58
N VAL A 35 -4.52 -1.92 -9.52
CA VAL A 35 -3.85 -3.22 -9.39
C VAL A 35 -2.35 -3.06 -9.63
N TYR A 36 -1.54 -3.57 -8.71
CA TYR A 36 -0.09 -3.47 -8.76
C TYR A 36 0.59 -4.83 -8.53
N GLN A 37 1.81 -4.98 -9.03
CA GLN A 37 2.62 -6.18 -8.83
C GLN A 37 3.40 -6.07 -7.52
N PHE A 38 3.39 -7.16 -6.73
CA PHE A 38 4.30 -7.30 -5.58
C PHE A 38 5.76 -7.23 -6.02
N ASN A 39 6.65 -6.81 -5.13
CA ASN A 39 8.10 -6.78 -5.33
C ASN A 39 8.60 -5.92 -6.52
N LYS A 40 7.73 -5.18 -7.20
CA LYS A 40 8.07 -4.35 -8.38
C LYS A 40 7.63 -2.89 -8.26
N THR A 41 6.51 -2.63 -7.60
CA THR A 41 5.98 -1.28 -7.44
C THR A 41 6.15 -0.82 -6.00
N SER A 42 6.81 0.32 -5.78
CA SER A 42 6.97 0.91 -4.44
C SER A 42 5.69 1.60 -3.96
N TYR A 43 5.54 1.78 -2.65
CA TYR A 43 4.43 2.57 -2.11
C TYR A 43 4.48 4.04 -2.55
N ASP A 44 5.68 4.60 -2.73
CA ASP A 44 5.86 5.96 -3.24
C ASP A 44 5.38 6.11 -4.70
N SER A 45 5.68 5.13 -5.55
CA SER A 45 5.18 5.10 -6.93
C SER A 45 3.66 4.98 -6.97
N MET A 46 3.06 4.11 -6.14
CA MET A 46 1.60 4.00 -6.02
C MET A 46 0.97 5.31 -5.54
N TYR A 47 1.58 5.97 -4.56
CA TYR A 47 1.11 7.25 -4.02
C TYR A 47 1.06 8.31 -5.12
N LYS A 48 2.17 8.52 -5.84
CA LYS A 48 2.29 9.53 -6.90
C LYS A 48 1.31 9.28 -8.06
N GLU A 49 1.13 8.01 -8.45
CA GLU A 49 0.19 7.64 -9.50
C GLU A 49 -1.25 7.97 -9.10
N LEU A 50 -1.66 7.58 -7.88
CA LEU A 50 -3.03 7.82 -7.41
C LEU A 50 -3.29 9.30 -7.12
N GLU A 51 -2.29 10.01 -6.60
CA GLU A 51 -2.35 11.46 -6.38
C GLU A 51 -2.59 12.21 -7.70
N ALA A 52 -1.84 11.86 -8.75
CA ALA A 52 -1.99 12.45 -10.07
C ALA A 52 -3.32 12.06 -10.76
N LYS A 53 -3.87 10.88 -10.43
CA LYS A 53 -5.09 10.35 -11.05
C LYS A 53 -6.36 11.03 -10.52
N ASP A 54 -6.54 11.06 -9.20
CA ASP A 54 -7.64 11.80 -8.55
C ASP A 54 -7.33 12.00 -7.06
N THR A 55 -6.63 13.09 -6.75
CA THR A 55 -6.25 13.41 -5.37
C THR A 55 -7.46 13.46 -4.43
N ARG A 56 -8.59 14.01 -4.88
CA ARG A 56 -9.77 14.20 -4.03
C ARG A 56 -10.37 12.86 -3.64
N LEU A 57 -10.53 11.96 -4.60
CA LEU A 57 -11.05 10.61 -4.35
C LEU A 57 -10.15 9.84 -3.39
N TYR A 58 -8.84 9.76 -3.70
CA TYR A 58 -7.91 8.91 -2.94
C TYR A 58 -7.50 9.50 -1.58
N LYS A 59 -7.69 10.81 -1.39
CA LYS A 59 -7.59 11.43 -0.06
C LYS A 59 -8.83 11.14 0.78
N ASN A 60 -10.02 11.27 0.20
CA ASN A 60 -11.29 11.06 0.92
C ASN A 60 -11.53 9.61 1.34
N ASN A 61 -11.09 8.64 0.54
CA ASN A 61 -11.17 7.22 0.89
C ASN A 61 -9.99 6.73 1.77
N GLY A 62 -9.07 7.63 2.13
CA GLY A 62 -7.93 7.35 3.00
C GLY A 62 -6.78 6.57 2.36
N ILE A 63 -6.83 6.25 1.06
CA ILE A 63 -5.77 5.47 0.40
C ILE A 63 -4.46 6.25 0.35
N LEU A 64 -4.48 7.55 0.04
CA LEU A 64 -3.25 8.36 0.04
C LEU A 64 -2.62 8.40 1.43
N ASN A 65 -3.40 8.62 2.48
CA ASN A 65 -2.90 8.62 3.87
C ASN A 65 -2.31 7.23 4.25
N MET A 66 -2.94 6.16 3.80
CA MET A 66 -2.48 4.80 4.04
C MET A 66 -1.17 4.49 3.31
N LEU A 67 -1.05 4.89 2.04
CA LEU A 67 0.17 4.73 1.26
C LEU A 67 1.32 5.58 1.81
N ASP A 68 1.02 6.81 2.24
CA ASP A 68 1.96 7.73 2.86
C ASP A 68 2.59 7.14 4.12
N ARG A 69 1.76 6.58 5.00
CA ARG A 69 2.26 5.83 6.16
C ARG A 69 3.04 4.58 5.75
N ASN A 70 2.60 3.84 4.74
CA ASN A 70 3.26 2.59 4.36
C ASN A 70 4.67 2.82 3.79
N ARG A 71 4.90 3.92 3.06
CA ARG A 71 6.24 4.27 2.52
C ARG A 71 7.25 4.63 3.61
N GLU A 72 6.79 5.07 4.79
CA GLU A 72 7.65 5.28 5.95
C GLU A 72 8.07 3.96 6.62
N VAL A 73 7.26 2.91 6.48
CA VAL A 73 7.54 1.60 7.10
C VAL A 73 8.43 0.73 6.22
N LYS A 74 8.16 0.68 4.90
CA LYS A 74 8.97 -0.10 3.95
C LYS A 74 8.82 0.38 2.51
N TRP A 75 9.73 -0.03 1.63
CA TRP A 75 9.77 0.41 0.23
C TRP A 75 8.50 0.07 -0.56
N GLY A 76 7.99 -1.15 -0.40
CA GLY A 76 6.84 -1.62 -1.18
C GLY A 76 6.22 -2.90 -0.60
N PRO A 77 5.09 -3.33 -1.18
CA PRO A 77 4.43 -4.56 -0.81
C PRO A 77 5.26 -5.76 -1.28
N GLU A 78 5.47 -6.68 -0.34
CA GLU A 78 6.23 -7.91 -0.56
C GLU A 78 5.27 -9.09 -0.50
N ARG A 79 5.53 -10.08 -1.36
CA ARG A 79 4.75 -11.31 -1.44
C ARG A 79 5.38 -12.39 -0.58
N TRP A 80 4.57 -13.16 0.14
CA TRP A 80 5.06 -14.20 1.05
C TRP A 80 5.69 -15.40 0.34
N GLN A 81 5.20 -15.74 -0.85
CA GLN A 81 5.62 -16.94 -1.58
C GLN A 81 6.90 -16.74 -2.41
N ASP A 82 7.39 -15.51 -2.52
CA ASP A 82 8.60 -15.16 -3.26
C ASP A 82 9.78 -15.07 -2.27
#